data_AF-A0A926NTG2-F1
#
_entry.id   AF-A0A926NTG2-F1
#
_cell.length_a   1.000
_cell.length_b   1.000
_cell.length_c   1.000
_cell.angle_alpha   90.00
_cell.angle_beta   90.00
_cell.angle_gamma   90.00
#
_symmetry.space_group_name_H-M   'P 1'
#
loop_
_entity.id
_entity.type
_entity.pdbx_description
1 polymer ?
#
loop_
_entity_poly.entity_id
_entity_poly.type
_entity_poly.pdbx_seq_one_letter_code
_entity_poly.pdbx_strand_id
1 'polypeptide(L)'
;MNQYIFSVIILLVFVVIHIIMKNILNIKKKNGYTHVNKIHKRLEQVLIVLALVLLFLIGFVFNYRLEPHYFVGIISILFAFRAFMEWKFEKVSRQYILSILATSALLVIFIGIELFFI
;
A
#
# COMPACT_ATOMS: atom_id res chain seq x y z
N MET A 1 -14.47 -9.87 16.66
CA MET A 1 -13.97 -10.54 15.42
C MET A 1 -12.46 -10.48 15.46
N ASN A 2 -11.75 -11.59 15.23
CA ASN A 2 -10.28 -11.61 15.27
C ASN A 2 -9.72 -10.62 14.23
N GLN A 3 -8.75 -9.78 14.58
CA GLN A 3 -8.12 -8.78 13.69
C GLN A 3 -7.58 -9.39 12.39
N TYR A 4 -7.11 -10.64 12.46
CA TYR A 4 -6.67 -11.39 11.29
C TYR A 4 -7.84 -11.79 10.38
N ILE A 5 -8.97 -12.21 10.96
CA ILE A 5 -10.19 -12.54 10.19
C ILE A 5 -10.74 -11.28 9.52
N PHE A 6 -10.77 -10.15 10.24
CA PHE A 6 -11.14 -8.85 9.68
C PHE A 6 -10.26 -8.50 8.47
N SER A 7 -8.94 -8.63 8.62
CA SER A 7 -7.98 -8.34 7.54
C SER A 7 -8.21 -9.22 6.31
N VAL A 8 -8.46 -10.52 6.49
CA VAL A 8 -8.74 -11.47 5.39
C VAL A 8 -10.03 -11.09 4.67
N ILE A 9 -11.10 -10.73 5.40
CA ILE A 9 -12.37 -10.31 4.80
C ILE A 9 -12.16 -9.06 3.93
N ILE A 10 -11.46 -8.05 4.45
CA ILE A 10 -11.17 -6.82 3.67
C ILE A 10 -10.34 -7.14 2.42
N LEU A 11 -9.37 -8.05 2.52
CA LEU A 11 -8.54 -8.46 1.39
C LEU A 11 -9.37 -9.18 0.31
N LEU A 12 -10.29 -10.07 0.70
CA LEU A 12 -11.21 -10.73 -0.24
C LEU A 12 -12.13 -9.72 -0.95
N VAL A 13 -12.71 -8.79 -0.20
CA VAL A 13 -13.54 -7.70 -0.75
C VAL A 13 -12.72 -6.85 -1.73
N PHE A 14 -11.49 -6.49 -1.36
CA PHE A 14 -10.57 -5.76 -2.23
C PHE A 14 -10.29 -6.51 -3.53
N VAL A 15 -10.00 -7.81 -3.48
CA VAL A 15 -9.72 -8.62 -4.69
C VAL A 15 -10.92 -8.60 -5.65
N VAL A 16 -12.13 -8.78 -5.12
CA VAL A 16 -13.36 -8.73 -5.93
C VAL A 16 -13.53 -7.35 -6.58
N ILE A 17 -13.44 -6.28 -5.80
CA ILE A 17 -13.57 -4.90 -6.32
C ILE A 17 -12.46 -4.60 -7.34
N HIS A 18 -11.24 -5.05 -7.09
CA HIS A 18 -10.10 -4.85 -8.01
C HIS A 18 -10.37 -5.49 -9.37
N ILE A 19 -10.86 -6.74 -9.40
CA ILE A 19 -11.19 -7.44 -10.64
C ILE A 19 -12.31 -6.70 -11.39
N ILE A 20 -13.37 -6.31 -10.67
CA ILE A 20 -14.50 -5.57 -11.24
C ILE A 20 -14.03 -4.24 -11.84
N MET A 21 -13.33 -3.41 -11.06
CA MET A 21 -12.83 -2.10 -11.49
C MET A 21 -11.89 -2.21 -12.70
N LYS A 22 -11.00 -3.21 -12.69
CA LYS A 22 -10.08 -3.43 -13.81
C LYS A 22 -10.82 -3.72 -15.12
N ASN A 23 -11.86 -4.55 -15.06
CA ASN A 23 -12.67 -4.90 -16.22
C ASN A 23 -13.52 -3.70 -16.69
N ILE A 24 -14.17 -2.99 -15.77
CA ILE A 24 -14.98 -1.81 -16.09
C ILE A 24 -14.15 -0.71 -16.77
N LEU A 25 -12.92 -0.49 -16.28
CA LEU A 25 -12.07 0.59 -16.75
C LEU A 25 -11.22 0.23 -17.98
N ASN A 26 -11.29 -1.01 -18.46
CA ASN A 26 -10.48 -1.52 -19.57
C ASN A 26 -8.98 -1.20 -19.42
N ILE A 27 -8.45 -1.32 -18.19
CA ILE A 27 -7.06 -0.98 -17.90
C ILE A 27 -6.14 -2.01 -18.57
N LYS A 28 -5.32 -1.55 -19.51
CA LYS A 28 -4.35 -2.40 -20.21
C LYS A 28 -3.40 -3.05 -19.21
N LYS A 29 -3.19 -4.35 -19.38
CA LYS A 29 -2.28 -5.15 -18.54
C LYS A 29 -0.86 -4.61 -18.75
N LYS A 30 -0.28 -3.98 -17.74
CA LYS A 30 1.17 -3.80 -17.68
C LYS A 30 1.81 -5.11 -17.24
N ASN A 31 2.94 -5.45 -17.83
CA ASN A 31 3.75 -6.58 -17.40
C ASN A 31 4.47 -6.20 -16.10
N GLY A 32 3.82 -6.48 -14.97
CA GLY A 32 4.39 -6.31 -13.65
C GLY A 32 4.52 -4.86 -13.19
N TYR A 33 5.31 -4.69 -12.13
CA TYR A 33 5.58 -3.39 -11.53
C TYR A 33 6.53 -2.57 -12.40
N THR A 34 6.13 -1.36 -12.78
CA THR A 34 6.97 -0.44 -13.54
C THR A 34 6.85 0.96 -12.95
N HIS A 35 7.98 1.67 -12.90
CA HIS A 35 8.01 3.02 -12.38
C HIS A 35 7.63 3.98 -13.50
N VAL A 36 6.76 4.94 -13.19
CA VAL A 36 6.28 5.92 -14.18
C VAL A 36 7.40 6.78 -14.74
N ASN A 37 8.42 7.10 -13.93
CA ASN A 37 9.59 7.85 -14.36
C ASN A 37 10.80 7.60 -13.43
N LYS A 38 11.96 8.18 -13.77
CA LYS A 38 13.18 8.07 -12.96
C LYS A 38 13.05 8.71 -11.57
N ILE A 39 12.21 9.73 -11.43
CA ILE A 39 11.96 10.43 -10.15
C ILE A 39 11.18 9.52 -9.19
N HIS A 40 10.15 8.83 -9.68
CA HIS A 40 9.39 7.82 -8.95
C HIS A 40 10.35 6.79 -8.35
N LYS A 41 11.26 6.24 -9.17
CA LYS A 41 12.26 5.27 -8.71
C LYS A 41 13.12 5.81 -7.57
N ARG A 42 13.68 7.01 -7.72
CA ARG A 42 14.54 7.59 -6.68
C ARG A 42 13.77 7.85 -5.38
N LEU A 43 12.57 8.42 -5.47
CA LEU A 43 11.76 8.73 -4.29
C LEU A 43 11.26 7.48 -3.58
N GLU A 44 10.83 6.45 -4.31
CA GLU A 44 10.41 5.18 -3.70
C GLU A 44 11.59 4.48 -3.01
N GLN A 45 12.79 4.52 -3.61
CA GLN A 45 14.01 4.03 -2.95
C GLN A 45 14.31 4.78 -1.65
N VAL A 46 14.20 6.12 -1.66
CA VAL A 46 14.39 6.93 -0.44
C VAL A 46 13.34 6.59 0.62
N LEU A 47 12.07 6.41 0.23
CA LEU A 47 11.01 6.02 1.15
C LEU A 47 11.26 4.65 1.79
N ILE A 48 11.72 3.67 1.00
CA ILE A 48 12.07 2.33 1.50
C ILE A 48 13.24 2.41 2.49
N VAL A 49 14.30 3.16 2.16
CA VAL A 49 15.45 3.33 3.07
C VAL A 49 14.99 3.98 4.37
N LEU A 50 14.18 5.04 4.30
CA LEU A 50 13.65 5.71 5.49
C LEU A 50 12.80 4.76 6.34
N ALA A 51 11.95 3.95 5.72
CA ALA A 51 11.12 2.96 6.42
C ALA A 51 11.98 1.90 7.14
N LEU A 52 13.05 1.42 6.50
CA LEU A 52 13.99 0.48 7.12
C LEU A 52 14.73 1.11 8.31
N VAL A 53 15.15 2.37 8.18
CA VAL A 53 15.78 3.11 9.29
C VAL A 53 14.80 3.26 10.46
N LEU A 54 13.54 3.60 10.20
CA LEU A 54 12.52 3.69 11.25
C LEU A 54 12.30 2.36 11.96
N LEU A 55 12.16 1.26 11.22
CA LEU A 55 12.03 -0.08 11.81
C LEU A 55 13.26 -0.46 12.65
N PHE A 56 14.46 -0.11 12.17
CA PHE A 56 15.70 -0.33 12.91
C PHE A 56 15.72 0.45 14.22
N LEU A 57 15.36 1.73 14.19
CA LEU A 57 15.30 2.57 15.39
C LEU A 57 14.29 2.01 16.41
N ILE A 58 13.08 1.67 15.95
CA ILE A 58 12.01 1.12 16.82
C ILE A 58 12.47 -0.18 17.48
N GLY A 59 12.97 -1.13 16.69
CA GLY A 59 13.31 -2.46 17.18
C GLY A 59 14.61 -2.55 17.98
N PHE A 60 15.68 -1.86 17.54
CA PHE A 60 17.03 -2.03 18.10
C PHE A 60 17.47 -0.89 19.00
N VAL A 61 17.03 0.35 18.74
CA VAL A 61 17.46 1.51 19.54
C VAL A 61 16.50 1.74 20.70
N PHE A 62 15.20 1.76 20.41
CA PHE A 62 14.17 2.00 21.42
C PHE A 62 13.66 0.72 22.09
N ASN A 63 14.07 -0.46 21.61
CA ASN A 63 13.65 -1.78 22.13
C ASN A 63 12.12 -1.97 22.21
N TYR A 64 11.37 -1.33 21.31
CA TYR A 64 9.95 -1.59 21.15
C TYR A 64 9.74 -2.89 20.37
N ARG A 65 8.71 -3.64 20.74
CA ARG A 65 8.33 -4.85 19.99
C ARG A 65 7.86 -4.45 18.60
N LEU A 66 8.47 -5.03 17.57
CA LEU A 66 8.04 -4.82 16.19
C LEU A 66 6.75 -5.60 15.93
N GLU A 67 5.65 -4.88 15.83
CA GLU A 67 4.35 -5.46 15.54
C GLU A 67 4.14 -5.62 14.02
N PRO A 68 3.44 -6.67 13.57
CA PRO A 68 3.19 -6.90 12.14
C PRO A 68 2.47 -5.74 11.43
N HIS A 69 1.65 -4.97 12.15
CA HIS A 69 0.88 -3.87 11.57
C HIS A 69 1.78 -2.68 11.14
N TYR A 70 2.98 -2.52 11.72
CA TYR A 70 3.94 -1.50 11.27
C TYR A 70 4.34 -1.70 9.81
N PHE A 71 4.53 -2.96 9.38
CA PHE A 71 4.82 -3.28 7.99
C PHE A 71 3.63 -2.94 7.07
N VAL A 72 2.40 -3.20 7.53
CA VAL A 72 1.19 -2.85 6.77
C VAL A 72 1.09 -1.34 6.58
N GLY A 73 1.40 -0.55 7.61
CA GLY A 73 1.45 0.91 7.52
C GLY A 73 2.48 1.40 6.51
N ILE A 74 3.70 0.86 6.54
CA ILE A 74 4.77 1.20 5.58
C ILE A 74 4.35 0.86 4.15
N ILE A 75 3.80 -0.34 3.91
CA ILE A 75 3.33 -0.75 2.59
C ILE A 75 2.20 0.17 2.12
N SER A 76 1.29 0.56 3.02
CA SER A 76 0.22 1.51 2.69
C SER A 76 0.77 2.87 2.21
N ILE A 77 1.78 3.41 2.88
CA ILE A 77 2.45 4.67 2.47
C ILE A 77 3.11 4.51 1.09
N LEU A 78 3.78 3.39 0.83
CA LEU A 78 4.40 3.12 -0.47
C LEU A 78 3.35 3.05 -1.60
N PHE A 79 2.23 2.36 -1.36
CA PHE A 79 1.12 2.30 -2.32
C PHE A 79 0.45 3.67 -2.51
N ALA A 80 0.32 4.48 -1.46
CA ALA A 80 -0.20 5.84 -1.54
C ALA A 80 0.71 6.71 -2.42
N PHE A 81 2.02 6.64 -2.21
CA PHE A 81 3.00 7.34 -3.02
C PHE A 81 2.93 6.91 -4.49
N ARG A 82 2.83 5.60 -4.75
CA ARG A 82 2.66 5.06 -6.10
C ARG A 82 1.39 5.58 -6.77
N ALA A 83 0.26 5.52 -6.06
CA ALA A 83 -1.03 6.02 -6.54
C ALA A 83 -0.94 7.51 -6.92
N PHE A 84 -0.27 8.32 -6.08
CA PHE A 84 -0.01 9.73 -6.37
C PHE A 84 0.85 9.92 -7.62
N MET A 85 1.93 9.15 -7.77
CA MET A 85 2.81 9.24 -8.93
C MET A 85 2.10 8.83 -10.23
N GLU A 86 1.32 7.75 -10.21
CA GLU A 86 0.51 7.32 -11.35
C GLU A 86 -0.56 8.33 -11.71
N TRP A 87 -1.24 8.92 -10.72
CA TRP A 87 -2.26 9.94 -10.95
C TRP A 87 -1.68 11.21 -11.56
N LYS A 88 -0.50 11.64 -11.10
CA LYS A 88 0.16 12.86 -11.56
C LYS A 88 0.84 12.71 -12.91
N PHE A 89 1.50 11.57 -13.17
CA PHE A 89 2.37 11.41 -14.33
C PHE A 89 1.84 10.43 -15.39
N GLU A 90 0.88 9.57 -15.08
CA GLU A 90 0.36 8.55 -16.02
C GLU A 90 -1.18 8.43 -15.96
N LYS A 91 -1.87 9.56 -15.81
CA LYS A 91 -3.33 9.60 -15.64
C LYS A 91 -4.12 8.86 -16.72
N VAL A 92 -3.63 8.87 -17.96
CA VAL A 92 -4.27 8.21 -19.12
C VAL A 92 -4.40 6.70 -18.94
N SER A 93 -3.45 6.05 -18.25
CA SER A 93 -3.47 4.60 -18.03
C SER A 93 -4.57 4.17 -17.05
N ARG A 94 -5.10 5.10 -16.24
CA ARG A 94 -6.07 4.88 -15.17
C ARG A 94 -5.61 3.88 -14.10
N GLN A 95 -4.34 3.44 -14.12
CA GLN A 95 -3.77 2.51 -13.13
C GLN A 95 -3.82 3.09 -11.72
N TYR A 96 -3.70 4.41 -11.62
CA TYR A 96 -3.81 5.12 -10.35
C TYR A 96 -5.11 4.80 -9.60
N ILE A 97 -6.21 4.48 -10.30
CA ILE A 97 -7.48 4.11 -9.66
C ILE A 97 -7.34 2.78 -8.89
N LEU A 98 -6.68 1.80 -9.50
CA LEU A 98 -6.40 0.51 -8.85
C LEU A 98 -5.39 0.66 -7.72
N SER A 99 -4.40 1.55 -7.88
CA SER A 99 -3.42 1.85 -6.83
C SER A 99 -4.05 2.62 -5.65
N ILE A 100 -4.97 3.54 -5.90
CA ILE A 100 -5.78 4.19 -4.85
C ILE A 100 -6.62 3.15 -4.12
N LEU A 101 -7.28 2.25 -4.85
CA LEU A 101 -8.08 1.18 -4.25
C LEU A 101 -7.22 0.25 -3.37
N ALA A 102 -6.01 -0.09 -3.82
CA ALA A 102 -5.08 -0.88 -3.02
C ALA A 102 -4.63 -0.12 -1.76
N THR A 103 -4.33 1.17 -1.91
CA THR A 103 -3.96 2.05 -0.79
C THR A 103 -5.09 2.12 0.23
N SER A 104 -6.34 2.33 -0.20
CA SER A 104 -7.48 2.44 0.71
C SER A 104 -7.75 1.13 1.44
N ALA A 105 -7.66 -0.02 0.76
CA ALA A 105 -7.79 -1.32 1.41
C ALA A 105 -6.71 -1.53 2.48
N LEU A 106 -5.45 -1.20 2.18
CA LEU A 106 -4.34 -1.30 3.13
C LEU A 106 -4.50 -0.35 4.31
N LEU A 107 -4.97 0.89 4.09
CA LEU A 107 -5.26 1.84 5.17
C LEU A 107 -6.37 1.34 6.09
N VAL A 108 -7.46 0.80 5.53
CA VAL A 108 -8.55 0.23 6.32
C VAL A 108 -8.07 -0.95 7.16
N ILE A 109 -7.21 -1.82 6.61
CA ILE A 109 -6.58 -2.91 7.36
C ILE A 109 -5.70 -2.36 8.47
N PHE A 110 -4.83 -1.39 8.17
CA PHE A 110 -3.92 -0.80 9.15
C PHE A 110 -4.68 -0.16 10.32
N ILE A 111 -5.61 0.75 10.03
CA ILE A 111 -6.42 1.43 11.06
C ILE A 111 -7.27 0.42 11.83
N GLY A 112 -7.87 -0.55 11.13
CA GLY A 112 -8.66 -1.58 11.77
C GLY A 112 -7.85 -2.38 12.78
N ILE A 113 -6.64 -2.81 12.42
CA ILE A 113 -5.74 -3.53 13.35
C ILE A 113 -5.34 -2.62 14.52
N GLU A 114 -4.92 -1.38 14.27
CA GLU A 114 -4.56 -0.42 15.34
C GLU A 114 -5.69 -0.24 16.36
N LEU A 115 -6.93 -0.10 15.89
CA LEU A 115 -8.11 0.01 16.77
C LEU A 115 -8.40 -1.25 17.58
N PHE A 116 -7.91 -2.43 17.18
CA PHE A 116 -8.00 -3.65 17.98
C PHE A 116 -6.89 -3.78 19.03
N PHE A 117 -5.78 -3.04 18.88
CA PHE A 117 -4.65 -3.03 19.82
C PHE A 117 -4.78 -1.95 20.92
N ILE A 118 -5.55 -0.88 20.66
CA ILE A 118 -5.93 0.16 21.64
C ILE A 118 -7.02 -0.36 22.58
#